data_AF-A0A815JAA0-F1
#
_entry.id   AF-A0A815JAA0-F1
#
_cell.length_a   1.000
_cell.length_b   1.000
_cell.length_c   1.000
_cell.angle_alpha   90.00
_cell.angle_beta   90.00
_cell.angle_gamma   90.00
#
_symmetry.space_group_name_H-M   'P 1'
#
loop_
_entity.id
_entity.type
_entity.pdbx_description
1 polymer ?
#
loop_
_entity_poly.entity_id
_entity_poly.type
_entity_poly.pdbx_seq_one_letter_code
_entity_poly.pdbx_strand_id
1 'polypeptide(L)'
;MTAFNHGMAYTDLVIQYLASQSDNANVSFIHAFPGGVRTPIGNGLPFYLRLPAKVWSALGGGVSPEECAEFMIHGILGTKTGWRCIDEKGETVPNKEVSDEEMLKKVWEHTCEITSRTAQ
;
A
#
# COMPACT_ATOMS: atom_id res chain seq x y z
N MET A 1 11.23 -9.14 -11.47
CA MET A 1 10.60 -8.40 -10.36
C MET A 1 10.48 -6.94 -10.78
N THR A 2 9.28 -6.39 -10.87
CA THR A 2 9.07 -4.99 -11.31
C THR A 2 9.32 -4.02 -10.15
N ALA A 3 9.65 -2.76 -10.43
CA ALA A 3 9.84 -1.73 -9.40
C ALA A 3 8.59 -1.54 -8.50
N PHE A 4 7.40 -1.74 -9.08
CA PHE A 4 6.14 -1.74 -8.35
C PHE A 4 6.07 -2.85 -7.31
N ASN A 5 6.41 -4.10 -7.69
CA ASN A 5 6.43 -5.23 -6.76
C ASN A 5 7.45 -5.02 -5.63
N HIS A 6 8.59 -4.39 -5.93
CA HIS A 6 9.59 -4.06 -4.92
C HIS A 6 9.04 -3.06 -3.89
N GLY A 7 8.39 -1.99 -4.34
CA GLY A 7 7.77 -0.99 -3.45
C GLY A 7 6.70 -1.60 -2.55
N MET A 8 5.82 -2.45 -3.11
CA MET A 8 4.79 -3.13 -2.32
C MET A 8 5.40 -4.05 -1.25
N ALA A 9 6.39 -4.86 -1.63
CA ALA A 9 7.02 -5.81 -0.71
C ALA A 9 7.77 -5.09 0.43
N TYR A 10 8.52 -4.03 0.14
CA TYR A 10 9.21 -3.26 1.18
C TYR A 10 8.22 -2.61 2.16
N THR A 11 7.14 -2.03 1.65
CA THR A 11 6.09 -1.44 2.49
C THR A 11 5.44 -2.51 3.36
N ASP A 12 5.12 -3.68 2.81
CA ASP A 12 4.58 -4.81 3.61
C ASP A 12 5.53 -5.19 4.75
N LEU A 13 6.82 -5.33 4.49
CA LEU A 13 7.82 -5.71 5.49
C LEU A 13 7.95 -4.66 6.60
N VAL A 14 8.00 -3.37 6.26
CA VAL A 14 8.06 -2.31 7.28
C VAL A 14 6.80 -2.28 8.14
N ILE A 15 5.63 -2.40 7.53
CA ILE A 15 4.36 -2.39 8.25
C ILE A 15 4.24 -3.63 9.15
N GLN A 16 4.67 -4.81 8.69
CA GLN A 16 4.74 -6.01 9.51
C GLN A 16 5.68 -5.85 10.70
N TYR A 17 6.87 -5.25 10.49
CA TYR A 17 7.80 -4.96 11.58
C TYR A 17 7.17 -4.04 12.62
N LEU A 18 6.50 -2.97 12.20
CA LEU A 18 5.84 -2.04 13.12
C LEU A 18 4.73 -2.73 13.92
N ALA A 19 3.95 -3.60 13.27
CA ALA A 19 2.88 -4.35 13.91
C ALA A 19 3.37 -5.43 14.89
N SER A 20 4.61 -5.93 14.73
CA SER A 20 5.18 -6.94 15.63
C SER A 20 5.74 -6.36 16.93
N GLN A 21 5.91 -5.04 17.03
CA GLN A 21 6.44 -4.40 18.23
C GLN A 21 5.43 -4.44 19.39
N SER A 22 5.90 -4.79 20.58
CA SER A 22 5.06 -4.87 21.79
C SER A 22 4.34 -3.56 22.10
N ASP A 23 5.01 -2.42 21.88
CA ASP A 23 4.47 -1.08 22.15
C ASP A 23 3.31 -0.73 21.20
N ASN A 24 3.20 -1.44 20.08
CA ASN A 24 2.18 -1.24 19.05
C ASN A 24 1.08 -2.31 19.08
N ALA A 25 1.01 -3.16 20.11
CA ALA A 25 0.08 -4.27 20.18
C ALA A 25 -1.41 -3.88 20.06
N ASN A 26 -1.76 -2.63 20.39
CA ASN A 26 -3.12 -2.09 20.31
C ASN A 26 -3.38 -1.25 19.04
N VAL A 27 -2.45 -1.26 18.07
CA VAL A 27 -2.55 -0.47 16.84
C VAL A 27 -2.90 -1.40 15.67
N SER A 28 -3.71 -0.90 14.73
CA SER A 28 -3.96 -1.58 13.46
C SER A 28 -3.05 -1.00 12.38
N PHE A 29 -2.40 -1.88 11.64
CA PHE A 29 -1.49 -1.55 10.56
C PHE A 29 -2.00 -2.15 9.26
N ILE A 30 -2.33 -1.29 8.30
CA ILE A 30 -3.05 -1.69 7.09
C ILE A 30 -2.25 -1.23 5.87
N HIS A 31 -1.91 -2.17 4.98
CA HIS A 31 -1.45 -1.83 3.64
C HIS A 31 -2.59 -2.07 2.66
N ALA A 32 -3.10 -0.99 2.07
CA ALA A 32 -4.25 -1.01 1.19
C ALA A 32 -3.82 -0.99 -0.29
N PHE A 33 -4.47 -1.82 -1.12
CA PHE A 33 -4.37 -1.75 -2.56
C PHE A 33 -5.66 -1.15 -3.14
N PRO A 34 -5.70 0.13 -3.52
CA PRO A 34 -6.93 0.82 -3.92
C PRO A 34 -7.43 0.46 -5.33
N GLY A 35 -6.71 -0.40 -6.06
CA GLY A 35 -7.03 -0.72 -7.45
C GLY A 35 -6.87 0.46 -8.40
N GLY A 36 -7.62 0.44 -9.50
CA GLY A 36 -7.64 1.51 -10.49
C GLY A 36 -8.54 2.67 -10.05
N VAL A 37 -7.95 3.78 -9.59
CA VAL A 37 -8.69 4.99 -9.19
C VAL A 37 -8.48 6.12 -10.19
N ARG A 38 -9.55 6.81 -10.57
CA ARG A 38 -9.51 7.94 -11.52
C ARG A 38 -8.90 9.20 -10.88
N THR A 39 -7.59 9.15 -10.65
CA THR A 39 -6.78 10.24 -10.07
C THR A 39 -5.91 10.93 -11.13
N PRO A 40 -5.41 12.15 -10.87
CA PRO A 40 -4.49 12.83 -11.78
C PRO A 40 -3.08 12.22 -11.84
N ILE A 41 -2.81 11.05 -11.23
CA ILE A 41 -1.47 10.45 -11.13
C ILE A 41 -0.81 10.19 -12.50
N GLY A 42 -1.62 9.93 -13.53
CA GLY A 42 -1.16 9.73 -14.90
C GLY A 42 -0.77 11.02 -15.64
N ASN A 43 -1.01 12.21 -15.08
CA ASN A 43 -0.78 13.47 -15.76
C ASN A 43 0.71 13.77 -16.03
N GLY A 44 1.61 13.24 -15.20
CA GLY A 44 3.06 13.35 -15.37
C GLY A 44 3.65 12.36 -16.38
N LEU A 45 2.86 11.45 -16.93
CA LEU A 45 3.35 10.46 -17.89
C LEU A 45 3.67 11.09 -19.25
N PRO A 46 4.65 10.54 -19.99
CA PRO A 46 4.88 10.89 -21.39
C PRO A 46 3.59 10.78 -22.21
N PHE A 47 3.44 11.62 -23.25
CA PHE A 47 2.17 11.77 -23.97
C PHE A 47 1.61 10.44 -24.51
N TYR A 48 2.48 9.52 -24.93
CA TYR A 48 2.13 8.21 -25.48
C TYR A 48 1.59 7.22 -24.43
N LEU A 49 1.82 7.45 -23.14
CA LEU A 49 1.19 6.71 -22.04
C LEU A 49 0.01 7.48 -21.44
N ARG A 50 0.13 8.80 -21.37
CA ARG A 50 -0.91 9.69 -20.83
C ARG A 50 -2.20 9.63 -21.65
N LEU A 51 -2.12 9.61 -22.98
CA LEU A 51 -3.30 9.60 -23.84
C LEU A 51 -4.10 8.29 -23.71
N PRO A 52 -3.49 7.08 -23.80
CA PRO A 52 -4.19 5.84 -23.50
C PRO A 52 -4.80 5.79 -22.10
N ALA A 53 -4.08 6.25 -21.07
CA ALA A 53 -4.58 6.27 -19.69
C ALA A 53 -5.83 7.17 -19.53
N LYS A 54 -5.84 8.33 -20.19
CA LYS A 54 -7.01 9.22 -20.22
C LYS A 54 -8.20 8.59 -20.93
N VAL A 55 -7.97 7.91 -22.05
CA VAL A 55 -9.03 7.20 -22.79
C VAL A 55 -9.60 6.08 -21.93
N TRP A 56 -8.75 5.24 -21.31
CA TRP A 56 -9.19 4.18 -20.40
C TRP A 56 -10.05 4.74 -19.26
N SER A 57 -9.61 5.81 -18.62
CA SER A 57 -10.37 6.48 -17.55
C SER A 57 -11.70 7.07 -18.04
N ALA A 58 -11.72 7.68 -19.24
CA ALA A 58 -12.92 8.25 -19.84
C ALA A 58 -13.96 7.18 -20.25
N LEU A 59 -13.50 5.98 -20.59
CA LEU A 59 -14.36 4.83 -20.91
C LEU A 59 -14.90 4.11 -19.66
N GLY A 60 -14.78 4.71 -18.47
CA GLY A 60 -15.22 4.12 -17.21
C GLY A 60 -14.20 3.15 -16.61
N GLY A 61 -12.94 3.20 -17.03
CA GLY A 61 -11.86 2.47 -16.40
C GLY A 61 -11.60 2.98 -14.98
N GLY A 62 -11.70 2.07 -14.01
CA GLY A 62 -11.47 2.34 -12.60
C GLY A 62 -12.66 3.02 -11.89
N VAL A 63 -12.55 3.11 -10.57
CA VAL A 63 -13.57 3.72 -9.69
C VAL A 63 -13.36 5.23 -9.55
N SER A 64 -14.39 5.96 -9.14
CA SER A 64 -14.22 7.36 -8.68
C SER A 64 -13.38 7.42 -7.39
N PRO A 65 -12.72 8.56 -7.11
CA PRO A 65 -12.08 8.78 -5.81
C PRO A 65 -13.03 8.58 -4.62
N GLU A 66 -14.30 8.97 -4.76
CA GLU A 66 -15.33 8.83 -3.74
C GLU A 66 -15.67 7.36 -3.46
N GLU A 67 -15.90 6.55 -4.50
CA GLU A 67 -16.13 5.10 -4.36
C GLU A 67 -14.90 4.41 -3.75
N CYS A 68 -13.69 4.77 -4.18
CA CYS A 68 -12.46 4.26 -3.57
C CYS A 68 -12.40 4.61 -2.08
N ALA A 69 -12.73 5.84 -1.70
CA ALA A 69 -12.72 6.27 -0.31
C ALA A 69 -13.71 5.45 0.53
N GLU A 70 -14.90 5.16 0.00
CA GLU A 70 -15.89 4.31 0.66
C GLU A 70 -15.35 2.89 0.90
N PHE A 71 -14.76 2.25 -0.11
CA PHE A 71 -14.13 0.94 0.05
C PHE A 71 -12.98 0.95 1.05
N MET A 72 -12.10 1.96 1.01
CA MET A 72 -10.97 2.03 1.93
C MET A 72 -11.43 2.24 3.37
N ILE A 73 -12.42 3.11 3.60
CA ILE A 73 -12.99 3.34 4.93
C ILE A 73 -13.66 2.07 5.46
N HIS A 74 -14.42 1.37 4.60
CA HIS A 74 -15.02 0.08 4.95
C HIS A 74 -13.95 -0.92 5.43
N GLY A 75 -12.85 -1.05 4.68
CA GLY A 75 -11.73 -1.91 5.06
C GLY A 75 -11.06 -1.50 6.36
N ILE A 76 -10.81 -0.20 6.56
CA ILE A 76 -10.20 0.32 7.79
C ILE A 76 -11.07 0.00 9.01
N LEU A 77 -12.36 0.30 8.95
CA LEU A 77 -13.29 0.09 10.06
C LEU A 77 -13.54 -1.40 10.35
N GLY A 78 -13.35 -2.28 9.37
CA GLY A 78 -13.49 -3.73 9.52
C GLY A 78 -12.24 -4.45 10.06
N THR A 79 -11.10 -3.76 10.16
CA THR A 79 -9.84 -4.38 10.59
C THR A 79 -9.67 -4.43 12.12
N LYS A 80 -8.87 -5.40 12.58
CA LYS A 80 -8.49 -5.55 13.99
C LYS A 80 -7.06 -5.05 14.19
N THR A 81 -6.59 -5.05 15.43
CA THR A 81 -5.18 -4.78 15.78
C THR A 81 -4.22 -5.74 15.06
N GLY A 82 -2.97 -5.31 14.91
CA GLY A 82 -1.94 -6.04 14.15
C GLY A 82 -1.91 -5.66 12.66
N TRP A 83 -1.21 -6.46 11.87
CA TRP A 83 -1.00 -6.21 10.44
C TRP A 83 -2.03 -6.91 9.55
N ARG A 84 -2.52 -6.19 8.53
CA ARG A 84 -3.43 -6.70 7.50
C ARG A 84 -3.17 -6.04 6.15
N CYS A 85 -3.60 -6.70 5.08
CA CYS A 85 -3.74 -6.09 3.77
C CYS A 85 -5.20 -6.08 3.33
N ILE A 86 -5.62 -4.99 2.69
CA ILE A 86 -6.96 -4.86 2.12
C ILE A 86 -6.87 -4.63 0.60
N ASP A 87 -7.83 -5.17 -0.12
CA ASP A 87 -7.93 -5.04 -1.58
C ASP A 87 -8.72 -3.81 -2.01
N GLU A 88 -8.97 -3.70 -3.32
CA GLU A 88 -9.65 -2.55 -3.95
C GLU A 88 -11.13 -2.39 -3.54
N LYS A 89 -11.71 -3.41 -2.89
CA LYS A 89 -13.06 -3.39 -2.32
C LYS A 89 -13.04 -3.19 -0.80
N GLY A 90 -11.86 -3.00 -0.22
CA GLY A 90 -11.69 -2.91 1.22
C GLY A 90 -11.75 -4.27 1.93
N GLU A 91 -11.73 -5.39 1.19
CA GLU A 91 -11.79 -6.72 1.78
C GLU A 91 -10.39 -7.17 2.23
N THR A 92 -10.32 -7.93 3.32
CA THR A 92 -9.02 -8.47 3.78
C THR A 92 -8.48 -9.47 2.77
N VAL A 93 -7.25 -9.25 2.31
CA VAL A 93 -6.52 -10.21 1.47
C VAL A 93 -6.15 -11.43 2.31
N PRO A 94 -6.69 -12.63 1.99
CA PRO A 94 -6.40 -13.83 2.77
C PRO A 94 -4.99 -14.36 2.48
N ASN A 95 -4.44 -15.13 3.43
CA ASN A 95 -3.21 -15.92 3.26
C ASN A 95 -1.97 -15.11 2.87
N LYS A 96 -1.87 -13.86 3.31
CA LYS A 96 -0.64 -13.10 3.11
C LYS A 96 0.41 -13.54 4.11
N GLU A 97 1.55 -14.00 3.60
CA GLU A 97 2.63 -14.55 4.42
C GLU A 97 3.23 -13.47 5.33
N VAL A 98 3.35 -13.82 6.61
CA VAL A 98 4.17 -13.06 7.55
C VAL A 98 5.62 -13.43 7.27
N SER A 99 6.44 -12.43 7.01
CA SER A 99 7.86 -12.64 6.73
C SER A 99 8.65 -12.96 8.01
N ASP A 100 9.81 -13.56 7.82
CA ASP A 100 10.73 -13.89 8.91
C ASP A 100 11.20 -12.65 9.69
N GLU A 101 11.37 -12.79 11.00
CA GLU A 101 11.75 -11.69 11.90
C GLU A 101 13.11 -11.06 11.52
N GLU A 102 14.08 -11.86 11.08
CA GLU A 102 15.38 -11.37 10.61
C GLU A 102 15.20 -10.46 9.40
N MET A 103 14.34 -10.85 8.46
CA MET A 103 14.03 -10.06 7.26
C MET A 103 13.35 -8.74 7.62
N LEU A 104 12.35 -8.79 8.50
CA LEU A 104 11.63 -7.60 8.98
C LEU A 104 12.59 -6.60 9.61
N LYS A 105 13.45 -7.08 10.51
CA LYS A 105 14.45 -6.25 11.19
C LYS A 105 15.45 -5.65 10.22
N LYS A 106 15.98 -6.44 9.28
CA LYS A 106 16.96 -5.98 8.30
C LYS A 106 16.40 -4.87 7.40
N VAL A 107 15.16 -5.00 6.93
CA VAL A 107 14.52 -3.96 6.10
C VAL A 107 14.21 -2.71 6.92
N TRP A 108 13.81 -2.86 8.18
CA TRP A 108 13.61 -1.73 9.09
C TRP A 108 14.91 -0.94 9.34
N GLU A 109 15.99 -1.64 9.71
CA GLU A 109 17.31 -1.03 9.95
C GLU A 109 17.80 -0.27 8.72
N HIS A 110 17.67 -0.88 7.54
CA HIS A 110 18.02 -0.23 6.29
C HIS A 110 17.15 1.02 6.02
N THR A 111 15.84 0.94 6.28
CA THR A 111 14.93 2.09 6.12
C THR A 111 15.34 3.25 7.04
N CYS A 112 15.66 2.94 8.30
CA CYS A 112 16.14 3.93 9.28
C CYS A 112 17.48 4.55 8.88
N GLU A 113 18.42 3.75 8.37
CA GLU A 113 19.72 4.22 7.89
C GLU A 113 19.58 5.23 6.74
N ILE A 114 18.78 4.90 5.72
CA ILE A 114 18.58 5.75 4.54
C ILE A 114 17.85 7.04 4.90
N THR A 115 16.78 6.95 5.70
CA THR A 115 16.01 8.13 6.12
C THR A 115 16.82 9.06 7.02
N SER A 116 17.64 8.52 7.93
CA SER A 116 18.51 9.32 8.79
C SER A 116 19.63 10.05 8.04
N ARG A 117 20.11 9.49 6.92
CA ARG A 117 21.09 10.16 6.04
C ARG A 117 20.51 11.34 5.29
N THR A 118 19.22 11.27 4.94
CA THR A 118 18.54 12.28 4.13
C THR A 118 17.98 13.43 4.99
N ALA A 119 17.91 13.23 6.31
CA ALA A 119 17.46 14.23 7.28
C ALA A 119 18.57 15.19 7.77
N GLN A 120 19.82 14.98 7.33
CA GLN A 120 20.97 15.86 7.57
C GLN A 120 21.18 16.79 6.38
#